data_AF-A0A0F4QUJ1-F1
#
_entry.id   AF-A0A0F4QUJ1-F1
#
_cell.length_a   1.000
_cell.length_b   1.000
_cell.length_c   1.000
_cell.angle_alpha   90.00
_cell.angle_beta   90.00
_cell.angle_gamma   90.00
#
_symmetry.space_group_name_H-M   'P 1'
#
loop_
_entity.id
_entity.type
_entity.pdbx_description
1 polymer ?
#
loop_
_entity_poly.entity_id
_entity_poly.type
_entity_poly.pdbx_seq_one_letter_code
_entity_poly.pdbx_strand_id
1 'polypeptide(L)'
;MQIPHISIKSKLLLLSVLPVVGLLIVVATSLIQLKTANQGVEKVYQEHMVPLENLKIIADDYAIYVTDSVNKANAGLINATQALEGINRAQAEISEKWLAYRSRNLSAEERLLAEEAEVLFVNADKAIEKVTQKITRLSEMSPKVASRLNRQIGPLYKDIDPISHKIAALIM
;
A
#
# COMPACT_ATOMS: atom_id res chain seq x y z
N MET A 1 61.63 13.48 -31.71
CA MET A 1 61.37 12.71 -30.47
C MET A 1 61.40 11.23 -30.86
N GLN A 2 62.51 10.53 -30.60
CA GLN A 2 62.67 9.13 -30.98
C GLN A 2 61.82 8.25 -30.04
N ILE A 3 60.92 7.46 -30.61
CA ILE A 3 60.15 6.47 -29.86
C ILE A 3 61.15 5.34 -29.51
N PRO A 4 61.34 4.98 -28.23
CA PRO A 4 62.32 3.97 -27.85
C PRO A 4 62.02 2.63 -28.54
N HIS A 5 63.07 1.90 -28.95
CA HIS A 5 62.94 0.55 -29.53
C HIS A 5 62.37 -0.41 -28.48
N ILE A 6 61.07 -0.67 -28.56
CA ILE A 6 60.38 -1.62 -27.68
C ILE A 6 60.84 -3.04 -28.01
N SER A 7 61.32 -3.78 -26.99
CA SER A 7 61.75 -5.17 -27.17
C SER A 7 60.58 -6.07 -27.60
N ILE A 8 60.84 -7.14 -28.36
CA ILE A 8 59.81 -8.10 -28.81
C ILE A 8 59.04 -8.69 -27.62
N LYS A 9 59.73 -8.94 -26.49
CA LYS A 9 59.12 -9.41 -25.24
C LYS A 9 58.12 -8.39 -24.68
N SER A 10 58.48 -7.11 -24.70
CA SER A 10 57.62 -6.02 -24.24
C SER A 10 56.39 -5.85 -25.16
N LYS A 11 56.54 -6.00 -26.48
CA LYS A 11 55.39 -6.00 -27.41
C LYS A 11 54.41 -7.14 -27.13
N LEU A 12 54.93 -8.37 -26.93
CA LEU A 12 54.11 -9.54 -26.59
C LEU A 12 53.37 -9.36 -25.25
N LEU A 13 54.06 -8.88 -24.22
CA LEU A 13 53.43 -8.58 -22.92
C LEU A 13 52.33 -7.54 -23.04
N LEU A 14 52.57 -6.46 -23.80
CA LEU A 14 51.59 -5.38 -23.96
C LEU A 14 50.36 -5.85 -24.73
N LEU A 15 50.54 -6.67 -25.77
CA LEU A 15 49.44 -7.25 -26.54
C LEU A 15 48.57 -8.21 -25.71
N SER A 16 49.16 -8.92 -24.74
CA SER A 16 48.44 -9.86 -23.87
C SER A 16 47.81 -9.20 -22.66
N VAL A 17 48.47 -8.22 -22.03
CA VAL A 17 48.00 -7.58 -20.79
C VAL A 17 46.94 -6.52 -21.08
N LEU A 18 47.06 -5.77 -22.18
CA LEU A 18 46.14 -4.68 -22.50
C LEU A 18 44.67 -5.13 -22.65
N PRO A 19 44.34 -6.23 -23.36
CA PRO A 19 42.97 -6.74 -23.42
C PRO A 19 42.44 -7.20 -22.07
N VAL A 20 43.30 -7.81 -21.23
CA VAL A 20 42.93 -8.26 -19.88
C VAL A 20 42.58 -7.06 -19.00
N VAL A 21 43.37 -5.99 -19.04
CA VAL A 21 43.06 -4.74 -18.33
C VAL A 21 41.74 -4.13 -18.83
N GLY A 22 41.51 -4.13 -20.14
CA GLY A 22 40.25 -3.69 -20.73
C GLY A 22 39.05 -4.49 -20.22
N LEU A 23 39.17 -5.83 -20.17
CA LEU A 23 38.14 -6.71 -19.63
C LEU A 23 37.89 -6.44 -18.14
N LEU A 24 38.94 -6.23 -17.34
CA LEU A 24 38.80 -5.91 -15.92
C LEU A 24 38.06 -4.58 -15.70
N ILE A 25 38.31 -3.57 -16.52
CA ILE A 25 37.58 -2.28 -16.46
C ILE A 25 36.10 -2.48 -16.79
N VAL A 26 35.79 -3.26 -17.84
CA VAL A 26 34.40 -3.57 -18.20
C VAL A 26 33.70 -4.34 -17.09
N VAL A 27 34.36 -5.35 -16.50
CA VAL A 27 33.80 -6.10 -15.36
C VAL A 27 33.56 -5.18 -14.16
N ALA A 28 34.54 -4.35 -13.78
CA ALA A 28 34.41 -3.45 -12.64
C ALA A 28 33.26 -2.43 -12.83
N THR A 29 33.16 -1.82 -14.00
CA THR A 29 32.07 -0.87 -14.32
C THR A 29 30.71 -1.57 -14.37
N SER A 30 30.65 -2.78 -14.93
CA SER A 30 29.43 -3.59 -14.96
C SER A 30 28.94 -3.93 -13.54
N LEU A 31 29.84 -4.33 -12.64
CA LEU A 31 29.50 -4.64 -11.25
C LEU A 31 28.98 -3.40 -10.50
N ILE A 32 29.56 -2.22 -10.73
CA ILE A 32 29.07 -0.97 -10.13
C ILE A 32 27.66 -0.65 -10.64
N GLN A 33 27.44 -0.72 -11.96
CA GLN A 33 26.12 -0.45 -12.55
C GLN A 33 25.06 -1.44 -12.08
N LEU A 34 25.38 -2.74 -12.01
CA LEU A 34 24.48 -3.76 -11.48
C LEU A 34 24.11 -3.49 -10.03
N LYS A 35 25.06 -3.07 -9.20
CA LYS A 35 24.80 -2.70 -7.81
C LYS A 35 23.85 -1.51 -7.72
N THR A 36 24.08 -0.46 -8.51
CA THR A 36 23.21 0.72 -8.55
C THR A 36 21.81 0.39 -9.06
N ALA A 37 21.70 -0.44 -10.09
CA ALA A 37 20.41 -0.90 -10.60
C ALA A 37 19.63 -1.70 -9.54
N ASN A 38 20.29 -2.62 -8.82
CA ASN A 38 19.67 -3.40 -7.76
C ASN A 38 19.18 -2.51 -6.60
N GLN A 39 19.95 -1.49 -6.22
CA GLN A 39 19.52 -0.49 -5.24
C GLN A 39 18.35 0.36 -5.74
N GLY A 40 18.31 0.66 -7.04
CA GLY A 40 17.19 1.35 -7.67
C GLY A 40 15.89 0.55 -7.62
N VAL A 41 15.95 -0.77 -7.82
CA VAL A 41 14.79 -1.67 -7.71
C VAL A 41 14.22 -1.66 -6.29
N GLU A 42 15.08 -1.82 -5.28
CA GLU A 42 14.66 -1.77 -3.87
C GLU A 42 14.01 -0.41 -3.54
N LYS A 43 14.62 0.68 -3.99
CA LYS A 43 14.10 2.02 -3.78
C LYS A 43 12.72 2.20 -4.41
N VAL A 44 12.53 1.79 -5.66
CA VAL A 44 11.21 1.86 -6.33
C VAL A 44 10.17 1.01 -5.60
N TYR A 45 10.56 -0.18 -5.13
CA TYR A 45 9.66 -1.03 -4.37
C TYR A 45 9.18 -0.34 -3.07
N GLN A 46 10.12 0.15 -2.24
CA GLN A 46 9.78 0.80 -0.97
C GLN A 46 9.07 2.16 -1.17
N GLU A 47 9.50 2.94 -2.16
CA GLU A 47 9.00 4.29 -2.38
C GLU A 47 7.71 4.33 -3.20
N HIS A 48 7.36 3.29 -3.97
CA HIS A 48 6.15 3.34 -4.81
C HIS A 48 5.25 2.11 -4.65
N MET A 49 5.79 0.89 -4.60
CA MET A 49 4.93 -0.30 -4.52
C MET A 49 4.24 -0.44 -3.17
N VAL A 50 5.00 -0.39 -2.07
CA VAL A 50 4.48 -0.48 -0.69
C VAL A 50 3.39 0.56 -0.36
N PRO A 51 3.55 1.87 -0.66
CA PRO A 51 2.50 2.85 -0.35
C PRO A 51 1.23 2.65 -1.19
N LEU A 52 1.36 2.27 -2.47
CA LEU A 52 0.19 1.96 -3.31
C LEU A 52 -0.55 0.72 -2.80
N GLU A 53 0.19 -0.29 -2.33
CA GLU A 53 -0.37 -1.45 -1.66
C GLU A 53 -1.13 -1.06 -0.38
N ASN A 54 -0.53 -0.22 0.48
CA ASN A 54 -1.19 0.29 1.68
C ASN A 54 -2.50 1.03 1.36
N LEU A 55 -2.49 1.92 0.36
CA LEU A 55 -3.69 2.63 -0.09
C LEU A 55 -4.75 1.67 -0.65
N LYS A 56 -4.32 0.64 -1.39
CA LYS A 56 -5.23 -0.38 -1.93
C LYS A 56 -5.93 -1.16 -0.82
N ILE A 57 -5.19 -1.55 0.21
CA ILE A 57 -5.74 -2.25 1.39
C ILE A 57 -6.80 -1.37 2.06
N ILE A 58 -6.50 -0.09 2.31
CA ILE A 58 -7.46 0.85 2.91
C ILE A 58 -8.75 0.95 2.07
N ALA A 59 -8.61 1.04 0.74
CA ALA A 59 -9.75 1.13 -0.15
C ALA A 59 -10.64 -0.12 -0.07
N ASP A 60 -10.04 -1.31 -0.04
CA ASP A 60 -10.75 -2.59 0.07
C ASP A 60 -11.41 -2.78 1.44
N ASP A 61 -10.74 -2.39 2.52
CA ASP A 61 -11.28 -2.48 3.88
C ASP A 61 -12.56 -1.69 4.03
N TYR A 62 -12.59 -0.47 3.52
CA TYR A 62 -13.79 0.36 3.49
C TYR A 62 -14.86 -0.20 2.54
N ALA A 63 -14.53 -0.36 1.25
CA ALA A 63 -15.52 -0.64 0.22
C ALA A 63 -16.07 -2.08 0.29
N ILE A 64 -15.23 -3.04 0.69
CA ILE A 64 -15.54 -4.46 0.66
C ILE A 64 -15.73 -4.97 2.08
N TYR A 65 -14.72 -4.95 2.95
CA TYR A 65 -14.78 -5.72 4.20
C TYR A 65 -15.77 -5.18 5.24
N VAL A 66 -15.83 -3.86 5.43
CA VAL A 66 -16.80 -3.24 6.35
C VAL A 66 -18.22 -3.44 5.85
N THR A 67 -18.49 -3.13 4.58
CA THR A 67 -19.85 -3.23 4.01
C THR A 67 -20.31 -4.69 3.92
N ASP A 68 -19.43 -5.61 3.52
CA ASP A 68 -19.70 -7.05 3.45
C ASP A 68 -20.00 -7.65 4.83
N SER A 69 -19.26 -7.25 5.88
CA SER A 69 -19.54 -7.71 7.25
C SER A 69 -20.96 -7.34 7.70
N VAL A 70 -21.38 -6.11 7.40
CA VAL A 70 -22.74 -5.62 7.72
C VAL A 70 -23.79 -6.34 6.87
N ASN A 71 -23.53 -6.52 5.57
CA ASN A 71 -24.43 -7.20 4.65
C ASN A 71 -24.60 -8.69 5.00
N LYS A 72 -23.51 -9.41 5.29
CA LYS A 72 -23.54 -10.82 5.70
C LYS A 72 -24.27 -11.01 7.03
N ALA A 73 -24.08 -10.10 7.99
CA ALA A 73 -24.80 -10.12 9.25
C ALA A 73 -26.31 -9.90 9.03
N ASN A 74 -26.65 -8.95 8.16
CA ASN A 74 -28.03 -8.66 7.79
C ASN A 74 -28.68 -9.80 6.98
N ALA A 75 -27.92 -10.50 6.15
CA ALA A 75 -28.37 -11.70 5.44
C ALA A 75 -28.48 -12.94 6.36
N GLY A 76 -27.98 -12.84 7.59
CA GLY A 76 -27.97 -13.96 8.55
C GLY A 76 -26.91 -15.02 8.26
N LEU A 77 -25.94 -14.70 7.39
CA LEU A 77 -24.82 -15.58 7.02
C LEU A 77 -23.76 -15.65 8.13
N ILE A 78 -23.59 -14.57 8.88
CA ILE A 78 -22.72 -14.50 10.07
C ILE A 78 -23.49 -13.91 11.26
N ASN A 79 -23.01 -14.18 12.47
CA ASN A 79 -23.59 -13.62 13.69
C ASN A 79 -23.03 -12.22 14.01
N ALA A 80 -23.60 -11.55 15.00
CA ALA A 80 -23.19 -10.21 15.41
C ALA A 80 -21.71 -10.11 15.82
N THR A 81 -21.21 -11.10 16.57
CA THR A 81 -19.81 -11.14 17.03
C THR A 81 -18.84 -11.20 15.86
N GLN A 82 -19.09 -12.10 14.90
CA GLN A 82 -18.27 -12.24 13.69
C GLN A 82 -18.28 -10.96 12.85
N ALA A 83 -19.43 -10.29 12.76
CA ALA A 83 -19.53 -9.02 12.03
C ALA A 83 -18.73 -7.91 12.70
N LEU A 84 -18.82 -7.79 14.04
CA LEU A 84 -18.03 -6.84 14.81
C LEU A 84 -16.52 -7.12 14.72
N GLU A 85 -16.11 -8.38 14.79
CA GLU A 85 -14.71 -8.78 14.60
C GLU A 85 -14.18 -8.40 13.21
N GLY A 86 -14.96 -8.65 12.15
CA GLY A 86 -14.59 -8.27 10.78
C GLY A 86 -14.43 -6.76 10.62
N ILE A 87 -15.40 -5.98 11.13
CA ILE A 87 -15.35 -4.51 11.09
C ILE A 87 -14.15 -3.97 11.90
N ASN A 88 -13.93 -4.48 13.11
CA ASN A 88 -12.83 -4.03 13.96
C ASN A 88 -11.47 -4.34 13.34
N ARG A 89 -11.32 -5.51 12.68
CA ARG A 89 -10.10 -5.86 11.96
C ARG A 89 -9.84 -4.89 10.81
N ALA A 90 -10.85 -4.63 9.98
CA ALA A 90 -10.74 -3.67 8.88
C ALA A 90 -10.35 -2.27 9.39
N GLN A 91 -10.98 -1.78 10.47
CA GLN A 91 -10.61 -0.47 11.06
C GLN A 91 -9.17 -0.43 11.59
N ALA A 92 -8.69 -1.53 12.19
CA ALA A 92 -7.32 -1.62 12.66
C ALA A 92 -6.31 -1.61 11.50
N GLU A 93 -6.58 -2.39 10.44
CA GLU A 93 -5.76 -2.42 9.23
C GLU A 93 -5.74 -1.06 8.53
N ILE A 94 -6.90 -0.41 8.33
CA ILE A 94 -6.99 0.95 7.80
C ILE A 94 -6.09 1.91 8.58
N SER A 95 -6.19 1.92 9.92
CA SER A 95 -5.41 2.82 10.76
C SER A 95 -3.91 2.57 10.64
N GLU A 96 -3.49 1.30 10.62
CA GLU A 96 -2.09 0.90 10.49
C GLU A 96 -1.52 1.34 9.13
N LYS A 97 -2.21 1.00 8.04
CA LYS A 97 -1.77 1.29 6.67
C LYS A 97 -1.78 2.79 6.39
N TRP A 98 -2.76 3.52 6.92
CA TRP A 98 -2.82 4.97 6.77
C TRP A 98 -1.66 5.65 7.49
N LEU A 99 -1.35 5.26 8.72
CA LEU A 99 -0.22 5.79 9.47
C LEU A 99 1.10 5.52 8.72
N ALA A 100 1.28 4.31 8.19
CA ALA A 100 2.44 3.96 7.38
C ALA A 100 2.54 4.85 6.13
N TYR A 101 1.45 5.06 5.39
CA TYR A 101 1.41 5.97 4.24
C TYR A 101 1.76 7.40 4.63
N ARG A 102 1.19 7.94 5.71
CA ARG A 102 1.36 9.33 6.14
C ARG A 102 2.71 9.65 6.76
N SER A 103 3.41 8.65 7.30
CA SER A 103 4.76 8.83 7.86
C SER A 103 5.84 9.11 6.81
N ARG A 104 5.51 8.96 5.52
CA ARG A 104 6.42 9.18 4.40
C ARG A 104 6.52 10.65 4.03
N ASN A 105 7.54 10.97 3.23
CA ASN A 105 7.64 12.29 2.62
C ASN A 105 6.70 12.36 1.39
N LEU A 106 5.54 12.99 1.57
CA LEU A 106 4.55 13.16 0.51
C LEU A 106 4.90 14.37 -0.37
N SER A 107 4.61 14.26 -1.66
CA SER A 107 4.57 15.42 -2.56
C SER A 107 3.47 16.41 -2.13
N ALA A 108 3.51 17.63 -2.69
CA ALA A 108 2.51 18.64 -2.38
C ALA A 108 1.08 18.20 -2.75
N GLU A 109 0.95 17.49 -3.87
CA GLU A 109 -0.34 16.95 -4.35
C GLU A 109 -0.85 15.81 -3.47
N GLU A 110 0.00 14.82 -3.18
CA GLU A 110 -0.34 13.71 -2.26
C GLU A 110 -0.74 14.24 -0.88
N ARG A 111 -0.03 15.26 -0.39
CA ARG A 111 -0.35 15.88 0.91
C ARG A 111 -1.74 16.53 0.89
N LEU A 112 -2.09 17.26 -0.17
CA LEU A 112 -3.41 17.88 -0.30
C LEU A 112 -4.52 16.80 -0.32
N LEU A 113 -4.34 15.77 -1.15
CA LEU A 113 -5.29 14.66 -1.24
C LEU A 113 -5.41 13.90 0.08
N ALA A 114 -4.29 13.74 0.81
CA ALA A 114 -4.28 13.11 2.12
C ALA A 114 -5.02 13.93 3.19
N GLU A 115 -4.85 15.25 3.20
CA GLU A 115 -5.58 16.16 4.08
C GLU A 115 -7.09 16.10 3.79
N GLU A 116 -7.50 16.01 2.53
CA GLU A 116 -8.90 15.78 2.15
C GLU A 116 -9.42 14.40 2.59
N ALA A 117 -8.60 13.36 2.47
CA ALA A 117 -8.93 12.02 2.94
C ALA A 117 -9.14 11.98 4.46
N GLU A 118 -8.32 12.70 5.23
CA GLU A 118 -8.44 12.80 6.69
C GLU A 118 -9.81 13.35 7.12
N VAL A 119 -10.36 14.32 6.40
CA VAL A 119 -11.71 14.83 6.65
C VAL A 119 -12.78 13.77 6.37
N LEU A 120 -12.59 12.97 5.31
CA LEU A 120 -13.53 11.92 4.92
C LEU A 120 -13.49 10.72 5.86
N PHE A 121 -12.32 10.35 6.41
CA PHE A 121 -12.21 9.30 7.43
C PHE A 121 -13.13 9.58 8.62
N VAL A 122 -13.19 10.84 9.08
CA VAL A 122 -14.06 11.21 10.21
C VAL A 122 -15.53 10.87 9.95
N ASN A 123 -16.01 11.04 8.71
CA ASN A 123 -17.39 10.71 8.37
C ASN A 123 -17.62 9.21 8.26
N ALA A 124 -16.69 8.50 7.61
CA ALA A 124 -16.74 7.05 7.49
C ALA A 124 -16.68 6.36 8.86
N ASP A 125 -15.77 6.77 9.73
CA ASP A 125 -15.61 6.22 11.08
C ASP A 125 -16.86 6.43 11.94
N LYS A 126 -17.49 7.61 11.85
CA LYS A 126 -18.78 7.87 12.51
C LYS A 126 -19.90 6.98 11.97
N ALA A 127 -19.92 6.69 10.67
CA ALA A 127 -20.90 5.80 10.08
C ALA A 127 -20.69 4.36 10.56
N ILE A 128 -19.44 3.89 10.57
CA ILE A 128 -19.06 2.58 11.09
C ILE A 128 -19.45 2.46 12.57
N GLU A 129 -19.12 3.45 13.39
CA GLU A 129 -19.46 3.47 14.81
C GLU A 129 -20.98 3.34 15.04
N LYS A 130 -21.80 4.07 14.27
CA LYS A 130 -23.27 3.95 14.38
C LYS A 130 -23.75 2.52 14.08
N VAL A 131 -23.15 1.87 13.08
CA VAL A 131 -23.53 0.50 12.69
C VAL A 131 -23.03 -0.52 13.72
N THR A 132 -21.80 -0.41 14.21
CA THR A 132 -21.26 -1.30 15.24
C THR A 132 -22.05 -1.17 16.54
N GLN A 133 -22.36 0.06 16.99
CA GLN A 133 -23.24 0.28 18.14
C GLN A 133 -24.62 -0.37 17.95
N LYS A 134 -25.18 -0.31 16.74
CA LYS A 134 -26.46 -0.96 16.44
C LYS A 134 -26.34 -2.48 16.51
N ILE A 135 -25.28 -3.06 15.94
CA ILE A 135 -25.01 -4.51 15.99
C ILE A 135 -24.84 -4.96 17.45
N THR A 136 -24.07 -4.23 18.26
CA THR A 136 -23.86 -4.51 19.69
C THR A 136 -25.19 -4.54 20.44
N ARG A 137 -26.02 -3.51 20.32
CA ARG A 137 -27.35 -3.48 20.97
C ARG A 137 -28.26 -4.64 20.53
N LEU A 138 -28.20 -5.04 19.25
CA LEU A 138 -28.98 -6.18 18.78
C LEU A 138 -28.44 -7.51 19.30
N SER A 139 -27.11 -7.61 19.51
CA SER A 139 -26.45 -8.81 20.01
C SER A 139 -26.85 -9.17 21.45
N GLU A 140 -27.17 -8.16 22.27
CA GLU A 140 -27.72 -8.34 23.62
C GLU A 140 -29.07 -9.09 23.61
N MET A 141 -29.84 -8.97 22.53
CA MET A 141 -31.14 -9.63 22.38
C MET A 141 -31.03 -10.99 21.68
N SER A 142 -30.14 -11.11 20.69
CA SER A 142 -29.90 -12.36 19.98
C SER A 142 -28.56 -12.32 19.22
N PRO A 143 -27.80 -13.43 19.18
CA PRO A 143 -26.58 -13.51 18.38
C PRO A 143 -26.80 -13.26 16.89
N LYS A 144 -27.98 -13.56 16.34
CA LYS A 144 -28.31 -13.33 14.92
C LYS A 144 -29.02 -11.98 14.75
N VAL A 145 -28.54 -11.18 13.80
CA VAL A 145 -29.08 -9.82 13.52
C VAL A 145 -29.69 -9.70 12.12
N ALA A 146 -30.05 -10.84 11.53
CA ALA A 146 -30.61 -10.94 10.19
C ALA A 146 -31.84 -10.02 10.01
N SER A 147 -31.91 -9.33 8.87
CA SER A 147 -32.95 -8.37 8.49
C SER A 147 -33.11 -7.16 9.43
N ARG A 148 -32.22 -6.97 10.41
CA ARG A 148 -32.29 -5.87 11.39
C ARG A 148 -31.32 -4.71 11.12
N LEU A 149 -30.55 -4.78 10.04
CA LEU A 149 -29.58 -3.76 9.62
C LEU A 149 -29.95 -3.09 8.28
N ASN A 150 -31.10 -3.41 7.68
CA ASN A 150 -31.55 -2.85 6.39
C ASN A 150 -31.50 -1.31 6.34
N ARG A 151 -31.80 -0.63 7.46
CA ARG A 151 -31.78 0.85 7.53
C ARG A 151 -30.38 1.43 7.63
N GLN A 152 -29.38 0.61 7.94
CA GLN A 152 -27.99 1.00 8.13
C GLN A 152 -27.19 0.87 6.83
N ILE A 153 -27.55 -0.09 5.97
CA ILE A 153 -26.80 -0.40 4.75
C ILE A 153 -26.69 0.81 3.81
N GLY A 154 -27.80 1.43 3.42
CA GLY A 154 -27.78 2.58 2.50
C GLY A 154 -26.95 3.76 3.01
N PRO A 155 -27.19 4.25 4.25
CA PRO A 155 -26.38 5.30 4.85
C PRO A 155 -24.90 4.92 4.98
N LEU A 156 -24.57 3.66 5.27
CA LEU A 156 -23.19 3.20 5.37
C LEU A 156 -22.43 3.39 4.06
N TYR A 157 -23.01 2.97 2.92
CA TYR A 157 -22.41 3.20 1.61
C TYR A 157 -22.24 4.69 1.32
N LYS A 158 -23.27 5.51 1.58
CA LYS A 158 -23.23 6.95 1.34
C LYS A 158 -22.04 7.64 2.04
N ASP A 159 -21.70 7.19 3.24
CA ASP A 159 -20.65 7.79 4.05
C ASP A 159 -19.27 7.12 3.84
N ILE A 160 -19.21 5.90 3.29
CA ILE A 160 -17.96 5.17 2.98
C ILE A 160 -17.48 5.40 1.54
N ASP A 161 -18.36 5.42 0.54
CA ASP A 161 -17.98 5.55 -0.87
C ASP A 161 -17.10 6.79 -1.14
N PRO A 162 -17.33 7.97 -0.52
CA PRO A 162 -16.47 9.13 -0.72
C PRO A 162 -15.01 8.89 -0.29
N ILE A 163 -14.77 8.22 0.85
CA ILE A 163 -13.40 7.93 1.27
C ILE A 163 -12.77 6.89 0.36
N SER A 164 -13.48 5.85 -0.04
CA SER A 164 -12.97 4.83 -0.98
C SER A 164 -12.53 5.46 -2.30
N HIS A 165 -13.31 6.40 -2.85
CA HIS A 165 -12.91 7.14 -4.06
C HIS A 165 -11.71 8.06 -3.82
N LYS A 166 -11.64 8.73 -2.67
CA LYS A 166 -10.50 9.61 -2.36
C LYS A 166 -9.19 8.82 -2.21
N ILE A 167 -9.25 7.65 -1.57
CA ILE A 167 -8.10 6.75 -1.47
C ILE A 167 -7.69 6.23 -2.85
N ALA A 168 -8.66 5.89 -3.71
CA ALA A 168 -8.36 5.51 -5.09
C ALA A 168 -7.67 6.65 -5.88
N ALA A 169 -8.01 7.91 -5.61
CA ALA A 169 -7.34 9.05 -6.21
C ALA A 169 -5.88 9.25 -5.74
N LEU A 170 -5.50 8.73 -4.57
CA LEU A 170 -4.11 8.71 -4.10
C LEU A 170 -3.27 7.61 -4.77
N ILE A 171 -3.90 6.65 -5.43
CA ILE A 171 -3.25 5.55 -6.15
C ILE A 171 -2.85 5.98 -7.57
N MET A 172 -3.59 6.93 -8.15
CA MET A 172 -3.44 7.40 -9.54
C MET A 172 -2.49 8.59 -9.64
#